data_AF-A0A8T4ZBN7-F1
#
_entry.id   AF-A0A8T4ZBN7-F1
#
_cell.length_a   1.000
_cell.length_b   1.000
_cell.length_c   1.000
_cell.angle_alpha   90.00
_cell.angle_beta   90.00
_cell.angle_gamma   90.00
#
_symmetry.space_group_name_H-M   'P 1'
#
loop_
_entity.id
_entity.type
_entity.pdbx_description
1 polymer ?
#
loop_
_entity_poly.entity_id
_entity_poly.type
_entity_poly.pdbx_seq_one_letter_code
_entity_poly.pdbx_strand_id
1 'polypeptide(L)'
;HLDFRKCIINWDSDETFFFLDPPYYGVKGPMYRFGFSESDHQDLAEMLRATRGRWLLTYGDHPHIRSLYRGYLTRKVGSYAYAERMSRREGLRQRGIVKHLLIMNYKPPKAVRKTPLKTFKPITLFDLDIKMATEDLE
;
A
#
# COMPACT_ATOMS: atom_id res chain seq x y z
N HIS A 1 -7.42 -0.08 -19.66
CA HIS A 1 -7.63 0.55 -18.34
C HIS A 1 -9.02 0.20 -17.84
N LEU A 2 -9.13 -0.35 -16.63
CA LEU A 2 -10.41 -0.68 -15.99
C LEU A 2 -10.66 0.26 -14.81
N ASP A 3 -11.92 0.62 -14.60
CA ASP A 3 -12.38 1.36 -13.42
C ASP A 3 -12.26 0.49 -12.16
N PHE A 4 -11.93 1.11 -11.01
CA PHE A 4 -11.73 0.38 -9.76
C PHE A 4 -12.97 -0.40 -9.33
N ARG A 5 -14.18 0.08 -9.65
CA ARG A 5 -15.43 -0.60 -9.32
C ARG A 5 -15.48 -1.97 -10.01
N LYS A 6 -15.08 -2.03 -11.28
CA LYS A 6 -14.98 -3.29 -12.03
C LYS A 6 -13.86 -4.18 -11.49
N CYS A 7 -12.73 -3.60 -11.10
CA CYS A 7 -11.60 -4.34 -10.50
C CYS A 7 -11.97 -5.01 -9.17
N ILE A 8 -12.77 -4.35 -8.34
CA ILE A 8 -13.22 -4.95 -7.09
C ILE A 8 -14.24 -6.06 -7.40
N ILE A 9 -15.21 -5.80 -8.28
CA ILE A 9 -16.28 -6.76 -8.58
C ILE A 9 -15.73 -8.05 -9.20
N ASN A 10 -14.91 -8.00 -10.25
CA ASN A 10 -14.56 -9.25 -10.95
C ASN A 10 -13.52 -10.09 -10.20
N TRP A 11 -12.82 -9.52 -9.22
CA TRP A 11 -11.72 -10.18 -8.51
C TRP A 11 -12.00 -10.40 -7.04
N ASP A 12 -13.14 -9.97 -6.48
CA ASP A 12 -13.45 -10.23 -5.07
C ASP A 12 -13.70 -11.73 -4.81
N SER A 13 -12.92 -12.29 -3.90
CA SER A 13 -13.05 -13.66 -3.40
C SER A 13 -12.45 -13.75 -2.00
N ASP A 14 -12.72 -14.83 -1.28
CA ASP A 14 -12.17 -15.06 0.07
C ASP A 14 -10.63 -15.20 0.05
N GLU A 15 -10.05 -15.56 -1.09
CA GLU A 15 -8.59 -15.70 -1.28
C GLU A 15 -7.94 -14.40 -1.79
N THR A 16 -8.73 -13.42 -2.22
CA THR A 16 -8.23 -12.19 -2.81
C THR A 16 -7.61 -11.28 -1.75
N PHE A 17 -6.49 -10.67 -2.12
CA PHE A 17 -5.88 -9.57 -1.37
C PHE A 17 -5.78 -8.32 -2.25
N PHE A 18 -6.49 -7.27 -1.89
CA PHE A 18 -6.42 -5.97 -2.59
C PHE A 18 -5.41 -5.04 -1.92
N PHE A 19 -4.50 -4.50 -2.72
CA PHE A 19 -3.70 -3.33 -2.33
C PHE A 19 -4.20 -2.11 -3.09
N LEU A 20 -4.58 -1.05 -2.36
CA LEU A 20 -5.22 0.12 -2.92
C LEU A 20 -4.43 1.39 -2.57
N ASP A 21 -4.03 2.13 -3.59
CA ASP A 21 -3.37 3.45 -3.47
C ASP A 21 -4.10 4.47 -4.38
N PRO A 22 -5.34 4.84 -4.02
CA PRO A 22 -6.10 5.81 -4.79
C PRO A 22 -5.46 7.20 -4.72
N PRO A 23 -5.81 8.12 -5.65
CA PRO A 23 -5.47 9.54 -5.51
C PRO A 23 -5.85 10.06 -4.13
N TYR A 24 -4.97 10.83 -3.48
CA TYR A 24 -5.19 11.27 -2.10
C TYR A 24 -6.18 12.43 -2.03
N TYR A 25 -7.15 12.32 -1.12
CA TYR A 25 -8.16 13.35 -0.90
C TYR A 25 -7.51 14.70 -0.56
N GLY A 26 -7.97 15.77 -1.20
CA GLY A 26 -7.51 17.14 -0.96
C GLY A 26 -6.13 17.48 -1.55
N VAL A 27 -5.41 16.54 -2.16
CA VAL A 27 -4.14 16.81 -2.84
C VAL A 27 -4.40 17.35 -4.24
N LYS A 28 -4.21 18.66 -4.42
CA LYS A 28 -4.32 19.33 -5.73
C LYS A 28 -2.96 19.34 -6.42
N GLY A 29 -2.89 18.88 -7.67
CA GLY A 29 -1.67 18.90 -8.46
C GLY A 29 -1.92 18.47 -9.92
N PRO A 30 -1.00 18.75 -10.84
CA PRO A 30 -1.15 18.38 -12.26
C PRO A 30 -1.35 16.87 -12.47
N MET A 31 -0.88 16.05 -11.53
CA MET A 31 -0.99 14.59 -11.55
C MET A 31 -2.39 14.07 -11.17
N TYR A 32 -3.24 14.92 -10.59
CA TYR A 32 -4.60 14.56 -10.11
C TYR A 32 -5.68 15.49 -10.67
N ARG A 33 -5.38 16.25 -11.74
CA ARG A 33 -6.33 17.18 -12.38
C ARG A 33 -7.57 16.48 -12.95
N PHE A 34 -7.52 15.17 -13.14
CA PHE A 34 -8.63 14.38 -13.66
C PHE A 34 -8.62 13.01 -12.97
N GLY A 35 -9.75 12.58 -12.39
CA GLY A 35 -10.04 11.14 -12.28
C GLY A 35 -10.45 10.57 -10.92
N PHE A 36 -10.47 11.34 -9.82
CA PHE A 36 -11.00 10.81 -8.55
C PHE A 36 -11.73 11.90 -7.76
N SER A 37 -13.05 11.84 -7.82
CA SER A 37 -13.99 12.74 -7.16
C SER A 37 -14.19 12.35 -5.70
N GLU A 38 -14.82 13.25 -4.92
CA GLU A 38 -15.26 12.92 -3.56
C GLU A 38 -16.21 11.70 -3.55
N SER A 39 -17.10 11.59 -4.54
CA SER A 39 -17.95 10.40 -4.72
C SER A 39 -17.13 9.14 -4.98
N ASP A 40 -16.03 9.21 -5.73
CA ASP A 40 -15.18 8.02 -5.94
C ASP A 40 -14.53 7.53 -4.64
N HIS A 41 -14.19 8.45 -3.73
CA HIS A 41 -13.71 8.09 -2.39
C HIS A 41 -14.78 7.39 -1.56
N GLN A 42 -16.03 7.85 -1.66
CA GLN A 42 -17.16 7.27 -0.94
C GLN A 42 -17.48 5.88 -1.50
N ASP A 43 -17.61 5.76 -2.82
CA ASP A 43 -17.85 4.50 -3.52
C ASP A 43 -16.77 3.47 -3.19
N LEU A 44 -15.49 3.86 -3.19
CA LEU A 44 -14.40 2.97 -2.80
C LEU A 44 -14.56 2.46 -1.37
N ALA A 45 -14.90 3.34 -0.42
CA ALA A 45 -15.12 2.94 0.96
C ALA A 45 -16.32 2.00 1.12
N GLU A 46 -17.41 2.24 0.39
CA GLU A 46 -18.60 1.39 0.41
C GLU A 46 -18.34 0.02 -0.19
N MET A 47 -17.66 -0.04 -1.35
CA MET A 47 -17.32 -1.30 -1.98
C MET A 47 -16.38 -2.14 -1.11
N LEU A 48 -15.36 -1.54 -0.52
CA LEU A 48 -14.43 -2.24 0.40
C LEU A 48 -15.10 -2.73 1.69
N ARG A 49 -16.23 -2.14 2.11
CA ARG A 49 -17.01 -2.69 3.22
C ARG A 49 -17.73 -3.99 2.84
N ALA A 50 -18.10 -4.12 1.57
CA ALA A 50 -18.84 -5.26 1.03
C ALA A 50 -17.94 -6.39 0.49
N THR A 51 -16.63 -6.16 0.31
CA THR A 51 -15.70 -7.18 -0.18
C THR A 51 -15.53 -8.32 0.80
N ARG A 52 -15.45 -9.54 0.28
CA ARG A 52 -15.05 -10.74 1.03
C ARG A 52 -13.54 -10.80 1.24
N GLY A 53 -12.79 -10.35 0.23
CA GLY A 53 -11.34 -10.36 0.24
C GLY A 53 -10.73 -9.47 1.32
N ARG A 54 -9.47 -9.74 1.63
CA ARG A 54 -8.68 -8.86 2.50
C ARG A 54 -8.19 -7.66 1.71
N TRP A 55 -8.04 -6.53 2.37
CA TRP A 55 -7.51 -5.35 1.72
C TRP A 55 -6.63 -4.49 2.63
N LEU A 56 -5.64 -3.85 1.99
CA LEU A 56 -4.77 -2.84 2.56
C LEU A 56 -4.87 -1.58 1.69
N LEU A 57 -5.23 -0.48 2.33
CA LEU A 57 -5.45 0.81 1.71
C LEU A 57 -4.47 1.83 2.25
N THR A 58 -3.84 2.59 1.35
CA THR A 58 -2.95 3.70 1.67
C THR A 58 -3.63 5.05 1.40
N TYR A 59 -3.54 5.97 2.35
CA TYR A 59 -4.07 7.33 2.23
C TYR A 59 -3.21 8.35 2.98
N GLY A 60 -3.40 9.64 2.67
CA GLY A 60 -2.97 10.73 3.55
C GLY A 60 -3.81 10.79 4.84
N ASP A 61 -3.21 11.25 5.94
CA ASP A 61 -3.92 11.46 7.21
C ASP A 61 -4.88 12.67 7.12
N HIS A 62 -6.14 12.43 6.72
CA HIS A 62 -7.17 13.45 6.55
C HIS A 62 -8.45 13.11 7.36
N PRO A 63 -9.12 14.08 8.02
CA PRO A 63 -10.33 13.83 8.80
C PRO A 63 -11.46 13.14 8.01
N HIS A 64 -11.69 13.55 6.76
CA HIS A 64 -12.70 12.91 5.90
C HIS A 64 -12.40 11.43 5.66
N ILE A 65 -11.16 11.07 5.34
CA ILE A 65 -10.75 9.67 5.16
C ILE A 65 -10.89 8.87 6.47
N ARG A 66 -10.53 9.47 7.61
CA ARG A 66 -10.76 8.83 8.92
C ARG A 66 -12.23 8.55 9.18
N SER A 67 -13.13 9.43 8.74
CA SER A 67 -14.57 9.24 8.85
C SER A 67 -15.05 8.09 7.97
N LEU A 68 -14.63 8.06 6.70
CA LEU A 68 -15.02 7.00 5.75
C LEU A 68 -14.61 5.60 6.24
N TYR A 69 -13.42 5.46 6.83
CA TYR A 69 -12.92 4.16 7.28
C TYR A 69 -12.99 3.95 8.79
N ARG A 70 -13.89 4.67 9.47
CA ARG A 70 -14.12 4.48 10.91
C ARG A 70 -14.51 3.03 11.21
N GLY A 71 -13.84 2.43 12.19
CA GLY A 71 -14.05 1.04 12.59
C GLY A 71 -13.03 0.05 12.01
N TYR A 72 -12.24 0.46 11.02
CA TYR A 72 -11.16 -0.36 10.47
C TYR A 72 -9.83 -0.15 11.20
N LEU A 73 -8.98 -1.17 11.16
CA LEU A 73 -7.65 -1.11 11.76
C LEU A 73 -6.81 -0.09 10.98
N THR A 74 -6.32 0.93 11.68
CA THR A 74 -5.56 2.03 11.08
C THR A 74 -4.20 2.17 11.76
N ARG A 75 -3.12 2.25 10.96
CA ARG A 75 -1.77 2.51 11.44
C ARG A 75 -1.16 3.73 10.74
N LYS A 76 -0.61 4.65 11.54
CA LYS A 76 0.15 5.79 11.02
C LYS A 76 1.56 5.34 10.63
N VAL A 77 2.00 5.71 9.44
CA VAL A 77 3.37 5.52 8.99
C VAL A 77 3.93 6.84 8.48
N GLY A 78 5.16 7.15 8.86
CA GLY A 78 5.87 8.32 8.37
C GLY A 78 6.64 7.99 7.10
N SER A 79 6.53 8.82 6.06
CA SER A 79 7.38 8.70 4.87
C SER A 79 8.63 9.58 5.03
N TYR A 80 9.80 8.93 5.16
CA TYR A 80 11.09 9.63 5.26
C TYR A 80 11.53 10.21 3.90
N ALA A 81 11.25 9.49 2.80
CA ALA A 81 11.64 9.89 1.45
C ALA A 81 10.94 11.19 0.99
N TYR A 82 9.67 11.38 1.37
CA TYR A 82 8.96 12.63 1.04
C TYR A 82 9.46 13.81 1.87
N ALA A 83 9.78 13.59 3.16
CA ALA A 83 10.34 14.62 4.03
C ALA A 83 11.67 15.15 3.50
N GLU A 84 12.54 14.28 2.98
CA GLU A 84 13.83 14.67 2.40
C GLU A 84 13.68 15.49 1.11
N ARG A 85 12.77 15.08 0.21
CA ARG A 85 12.53 15.78 -1.07
C ARG A 85 11.95 17.19 -0.87
N MET A 86 11.10 17.37 0.14
CA MET A 86 10.56 18.70 0.51
C MET A 86 11.62 19.57 1.20
N SER A 87 12.45 18.97 2.07
CA SER A 87 13.55 19.67 2.76
C SER A 87 14.56 20.28 1.78
N ARG A 88 14.83 19.61 0.65
CA ARG A 88 15.72 20.13 -0.42
C ARG A 88 15.12 21.30 -1.21
N ARG A 89 13.79 21.44 -1.28
CA ARG A 89 13.13 22.45 -2.10
C ARG A 89 12.89 23.78 -1.39
N GLU A 90 12.74 23.78 -0.07
CA GLU A 90 12.27 24.99 0.64
C GLU A 90 13.23 25.54 1.71
N GLY A 91 14.45 25.02 1.90
CA GLY A 91 15.39 25.54 2.91
C GLY A 91 14.86 25.54 4.36
N LEU A 92 13.66 25.03 4.58
CA LEU A 92 12.92 25.03 5.82
C LEU A 92 13.26 23.75 6.58
N ARG A 93 14.21 23.88 7.51
CA ARG A 93 14.44 22.89 8.56
C ARG A 93 13.10 22.72 9.30
N GLN A 94 12.54 21.51 9.22
CA GLN A 94 11.30 21.05 9.86
C GLN A 94 9.98 21.50 9.18
N ARG A 95 9.52 20.73 8.19
CA ARG A 95 8.08 20.64 7.89
C ARG A 95 7.66 19.19 7.68
N GLY A 96 7.03 18.66 8.74
CA GLY A 96 6.10 17.54 8.76
C GLY A 96 6.53 16.25 8.06
N ILE A 97 6.89 15.22 8.83
CA ILE A 97 6.77 13.83 8.36
C ILE A 97 5.39 13.68 7.72
N VAL A 98 5.31 13.40 6.41
CA VAL A 98 4.02 13.11 5.77
C VAL A 98 3.52 11.83 6.40
N LYS A 99 2.41 11.97 7.11
CA LYS A 99 1.74 10.88 7.81
C LYS A 99 0.82 10.22 6.81
N HIS A 100 1.18 9.02 6.39
CA HIS A 100 0.28 8.16 5.66
C HIS A 100 -0.49 7.29 6.67
N LEU A 101 -1.69 6.90 6.29
CA LEU A 101 -2.51 5.92 6.96
C LEU A 101 -2.45 4.62 6.17
N LEU A 102 -2.16 3.53 6.88
CA LEU A 102 -2.44 2.17 6.44
C LEU A 102 -3.75 1.75 7.07
N ILE A 103 -4.76 1.47 6.26
CA ILE A 103 -6.10 1.08 6.69
C ILE A 103 -6.35 -0.35 6.20
N MET A 104 -6.89 -1.24 7.04
CA MET A 104 -7.09 -2.65 6.69
C MET A 104 -8.29 -3.30 7.38
N ASN A 105 -8.92 -4.28 6.70
CA ASN A 105 -10.02 -5.10 7.24
C ASN A 105 -9.58 -6.40 7.92
N TYR A 106 -8.28 -6.65 8.03
CA TYR A 106 -7.72 -7.85 8.65
C TYR A 106 -6.78 -7.49 9.81
N LYS A 107 -6.58 -8.44 10.72
CA LYS A 107 -5.56 -8.31 11.75
C LYS A 107 -4.19 -8.60 11.11
N PRO A 108 -3.24 -7.65 11.09
CA PRO A 108 -1.94 -7.91 10.52
C PRO A 108 -1.22 -8.98 11.35
N PRO A 109 -0.41 -9.84 10.72
CA PRO A 109 0.42 -10.78 11.45
C PRO A 109 1.28 -10.01 12.46
N LYS A 110 1.46 -10.60 13.64
CA LYS A 110 2.34 -10.02 14.67
C LYS A 110 3.67 -9.74 14.01
N ALA A 111 4.21 -8.53 14.23
CA ALA A 111 5.50 -8.17 13.72
C ALA A 111 6.48 -9.29 14.08
N VAL A 112 7.00 -9.97 13.05
CA VAL A 112 8.12 -10.89 13.26
C VAL A 112 9.18 -10.03 13.90
N ARG A 113 9.62 -10.39 15.12
CA ARG A 113 10.77 -9.74 15.76
C ARG A 113 11.82 -9.62 14.67
N LYS A 114 12.37 -8.42 14.47
CA LYS A 114 13.50 -8.25 13.56
C LYS A 114 14.62 -9.14 14.09
N THR A 115 14.67 -10.40 13.66
CA THR A 115 15.92 -11.11 13.63
C THR A 115 16.80 -10.19 12.80
N PRO A 116 17.95 -9.73 13.31
CA PRO A 116 18.86 -8.95 12.49
C PRO A 116 19.00 -9.73 11.18
N LEU A 117 18.73 -9.08 10.05
CA LEU A 117 18.95 -9.68 8.75
C LEU A 117 20.38 -10.20 8.82
N LYS A 118 20.56 -11.52 8.90
CA LYS A 118 21.86 -12.11 8.62
C LYS A 118 22.19 -11.55 7.25
N THR A 119 23.27 -10.80 7.16
CA THR A 119 23.79 -10.23 5.92
C THR A 119 23.53 -11.22 4.80
N PHE A 120 22.58 -10.92 3.92
CA PHE A 120 22.36 -11.74 2.74
C PHE A 120 23.68 -11.68 1.98
N LYS A 121 24.41 -12.79 1.91
CA LYS A 121 25.43 -12.93 0.87
C LYS A 121 24.65 -12.85 -0.45
N PRO A 122 24.95 -11.91 -1.36
CA PRO A 122 24.32 -11.90 -2.66
C PRO A 122 24.62 -13.24 -3.33
N ILE A 123 23.56 -14.01 -3.59
CA ILE A 123 23.63 -15.18 -4.46
C ILE A 123 23.72 -14.60 -5.86
N THR A 124 24.83 -14.85 -6.55
CA THR A 124 24.99 -14.45 -7.94
C THR A 124 24.29 -15.47 -8.83
N LEU A 125 23.96 -15.10 -10.07
CA LEU A 125 23.36 -16.02 -11.04
C LEU A 125 24.25 -17.25 -11.33
N PHE A 126 25.53 -17.22 -10.93
CA PHE A 126 26.49 -18.33 -11.02
C PHE A 126 26.36 -19.38 -9.90
N ASP A 127 25.62 -19.08 -8.82
CA ASP A 127 25.43 -20.01 -7.69
C ASP A 127 24.21 -20.94 -7.88
N LEU A 128 23.48 -20.80 -8.99
CA LEU A 128 22.25 -21.55 -9.30
C LEU A 128 22.45 -22.71 -10.30
N ASP A 129 23.68 -22.97 -10.75
CA ASP A 129 23.96 -23.88 -11.87
C ASP A 129 24.56 -25.25 -11.52
N ILE A 130 24.45 -25.74 -10.28
CA ILE A 130 24.77 -27.16 -9.98
C ILE A 130 23.77 -27.72 -8.98
N LYS A 131 22.61 -28.21 -9.48
CA LYS A 131 21.84 -29.33 -8.88
C LYS A 131 20.65 -29.84 -9.72
N MET A 132 20.64 -29.65 -11.04
CA MET A 132 19.63 -30.28 -11.92
C MET A 132 20.24 -31.07 -13.11
N ALA A 133 21.41 -31.68 -12.94
CA ALA A 133 21.99 -32.50 -14.00
C ALA A 133 22.91 -33.59 -13.44
N THR A 134 22.38 -34.52 -12.64
CA THR A 134 22.90 -35.91 -12.47
C THR A 134 21.87 -36.76 -11.72
N GLU A 135 20.63 -36.83 -12.19
CA GLU A 135 19.69 -37.89 -11.83
C GLU A 135 18.93 -38.27 -13.10
N ASP A 136 19.66 -38.79 -14.08
CA ASP A 136 19.13 -39.56 -15.20
C ASP A 136 20.34 -40.26 -15.84
N LEU A 137 20.43 -41.58 -15.56
CA LEU A 137 21.31 -42.64 -16.09
C LEU A 137 21.98 -43.44 -14.96
N GLU A 138 21.19 -44.32 -14.34
CA GLU A 138 21.54 -45.73 -14.05
C GLU A 138 20.26 -46.56 -13.88
#